data_AF-A0A538F832-F1
#
_entry.id   AF-A0A538F832-F1
#
_cell.length_a   1.000
_cell.length_b   1.000
_cell.length_c   1.000
_cell.angle_alpha   90.00
_cell.angle_beta   90.00
_cell.angle_gamma   90.00
#
_symmetry.space_group_name_H-M   'P 1'
#
loop_
_entity.id
_entity.type
_entity.pdbx_description
1 polymer ?
#
loop_
_entity_poly.entity_id
_entity_poly.type
_entity_poly.pdbx_seq_one_letter_code
_entity_poly.pdbx_strand_id
1 'polypeptide(L)' 'MFEVKWDGFRALARVTQAEAALTSRQGNDLTQRFAQVAKEIPKALKTPDCVLDGEVCALDEQGRSSFSA' A
#
# COMPACT_ATOMS: atom_id res chain seq x y z
N MET A 1 -11.55 -4.94 -18.81
CA MET A 1 -10.27 -5.11 -18.10
C MET A 1 -10.57 -5.89 -16.84
N PHE A 2 -9.78 -6.93 -16.52
CA PHE A 2 -9.96 -7.75 -15.33
C PHE A 2 -8.71 -7.64 -14.46
N GLU A 3 -8.90 -7.45 -13.17
CA GLU A 3 -7.83 -7.39 -12.17
C GLU A 3 -8.06 -8.47 -11.10
N VAL A 4 -6.96 -8.94 -10.51
CA VAL A 4 -7.00 -9.93 -9.43
C VAL A 4 -7.62 -9.29 -8.21
N LYS A 5 -8.61 -9.97 -7.60
CA LYS A 5 -9.09 -9.59 -6.27
C LYS A 5 -8.07 -10.04 -5.24
N TRP A 6 -7.32 -9.08 -4.71
CA TRP A 6 -6.48 -9.29 -3.54
C TRP A 6 -7.32 -9.30 -2.26
N ASP A 7 -6.86 -10.04 -1.25
CA ASP A 7 -7.45 -10.03 0.09
C ASP A 7 -6.47 -9.33 1.03
N GLY A 8 -6.72 -8.05 1.31
CA GLY A 8 -5.77 -7.17 1.99
C GLY A 8 -6.42 -5.93 2.59
N PHE A 9 -5.58 -4.96 2.97
CA PHE A 9 -6.02 -3.66 3.46
C PHE A 9 -5.94 -2.63 2.34
N ARG A 10 -7.09 -2.23 1.80
CA ARG A 10 -7.14 -1.10 0.88
C ARG A 10 -6.56 0.15 1.51
N ALA A 11 -5.60 0.75 0.84
CA ALA A 11 -4.94 1.98 1.26
C ALA A 11 -4.75 2.95 0.08
N LEU A 12 -4.97 4.23 0.35
CA LEU A 12 -4.50 5.31 -0.51
C LEU A 12 -3.11 5.72 -0.04
N ALA A 13 -2.13 5.71 -0.95
CA ALA A 13 -0.80 6.22 -0.69
C ALA A 13 -0.67 7.62 -1.28
N ARG A 14 -0.58 8.63 -0.42
CA ARG A 14 -0.22 9.99 -0.82
C ARG A 14 1.29 10.13 -0.72
N VAL A 15 1.93 10.32 -1.87
CA VAL A 15 3.37 10.59 -1.94
C VAL A 15 3.58 12.06 -2.21
N THR A 16 4.37 12.71 -1.36
CA THR A 16 4.73 14.12 -1.51
C THR A 16 6.19 14.28 -1.13
N GLN A 17 6.98 14.94 -1.98
CA GLN A 17 8.42 15.10 -1.76
C GLN A 17 9.14 13.77 -1.44
N ALA A 18 8.77 12.69 -2.13
CA ALA A 18 9.29 11.34 -1.93
C ALA A 18 9.07 10.73 -0.52
N GLU A 19 8.07 11.22 0.20
CA GLU A 19 7.56 10.60 1.44
C GLU A 19 6.13 10.11 1.23
N ALA A 20 5.81 8.92 1.73
CA ALA A 20 4.47 8.35 1.61
C ALA A 20 3.72 8.36 2.94
N ALA A 21 2.46 8.79 2.90
CA ALA A 21 1.48 8.60 3.96
C ALA A 21 0.36 7.67 3.45
N LEU A 22 -0.09 6.75 4.30
CA LEU A 22 -1.11 5.75 3.97
C LEU A 22 -2.40 6.04 4.72
N THR A 23 -3.53 6.04 4.01
CA THR A 23 -4.85 6.18 4.61
C THR A 23 -5.79 5.08 4.17
N SER A 24 -6.65 4.60 5.09
CA SER A 24 -7.70 3.65 4.74
C SER A 24 -8.80 4.33 3.92
N ARG A 25 -9.69 3.53 3.32
CA ARG A 25 -10.92 4.05 2.68
C ARG A 25 -11.75 4.96 3.59
N GLN A 26 -11.68 4.75 4.91
CA GLN A 26 -12.42 5.52 5.90
C GLN A 26 -11.62 6.70 6.46
N GLY A 27 -10.42 6.97 5.95
CA GLY A 27 -9.57 8.08 6.35
C GLY A 27 -8.70 7.81 7.58
N ASN A 28 -8.64 6.57 8.07
CA ASN A 28 -7.75 6.22 9.18
C ASN A 28 -6.29 6.27 8.71
N ASP A 29 -5.40 6.84 9.52
CA ASP A 29 -3.96 6.78 9.26
C ASP A 29 -3.46 5.35 9.44
N LEU A 30 -2.87 4.81 8.38
CA LEU A 30 -2.28 3.48 8.31
C LEU A 30 -0.75 3.52 8.21
N THR A 31 -0.15 4.72 8.19
CA THR A 31 1.28 4.93 7.93
C THR A 31 2.14 4.20 8.94
N GLN A 32 1.83 4.32 10.23
CA GLN A 32 2.57 3.61 11.29
C GLN A 32 2.34 2.10 11.25
N ARG A 33 1.11 1.68 10.94
CA ARG A 33 0.75 0.25 10.85
C ARG A 33 1.51 -0.46 9.73
N PHE A 34 1.74 0.22 8.61
CA PHE A 34 2.45 -0.31 7.44
C PHE A 34 3.70 0.51 7.12
N ALA A 35 4.47 0.88 8.14
CA ALA A 35 5.63 1.77 8.01
C ALA A 35 6.67 1.27 6.99
N GLN A 36 6.88 -0.04 6.91
CA GLN A 36 7.76 -0.64 5.91
C GLN A 36 7.24 -0.42 4.48
N VAL A 37 5.94 -0.61 4.25
CA VAL A 37 5.31 -0.37 2.94
C VAL A 37 5.41 1.11 2.56
N ALA A 38 5.07 2.01 3.49
CA ALA A 38 5.18 3.45 3.28
C ALA A 38 6.61 3.88 2.90
N LYS A 39 7.64 3.29 3.52
CA LYS A 39 9.05 3.58 3.23
C LYS A 39 9.50 3.11 1.84
N GLU A 40 8.95 2.00 1.34
CA GLU A 40 9.37 1.44 0.06
C GLU A 40 8.64 2.05 -1.14
N ILE A 41 7.40 2.54 -0.98
CA ILE A 41 6.60 3.12 -2.07
C ILE A 41 7.36 4.20 -2.86
N PRO A 42 7.96 5.24 -2.25
CA PRO A 42 8.64 6.30 -3.00
C PRO A 42 9.81 5.79 -3.85
N LYS A 43 10.48 4.71 -3.42
CA LYS A 43 11.62 4.13 -4.15
C LYS A 43 11.20 3.39 -5.41
N ALA A 44 9.94 2.96 -5.49
CA ALA A 44 9.37 2.29 -6.66
C ALA A 44 8.79 3.26 -7.70
N LEU A 45 8.75 4.56 -7.39
CA LEU A 45 8.12 5.58 -8.22
C LEU A 45 9.14 6.36 -9.04
N LYS A 46 8.72 6.79 -10.23
CA LYS A 46 9.48 7.70 -11.11
C LYS A 46 9.13 9.18 -10.89
N THR A 47 8.26 9.47 -9.93
CA THR A 47 7.81 10.82 -9.58
C THR A 47 7.89 11.01 -8.05
N PRO A 48 8.28 12.20 -7.58
CA PRO A 48 8.28 12.51 -6.15
C PRO A 48 6.88 12.76 -5.58
N ASP A 49 5.88 12.99 -6.45
CA ASP A 49 4.52 13.37 -6.05
C ASP A 49 3.48 12.57 -6.85
N CYS A 50 2.60 11.86 -6.14
CA CYS A 50 1.44 11.17 -6.72
C CYS A 50 0.46 10.71 -5.63
N VAL A 51 -0.71 10.23 -6.07
CA VAL A 51 -1.62 9.43 -5.24
C VAL A 51 -1.78 8.06 -5.90
N LEU A 52 -1.63 7.00 -5.11
CA LEU A 52 -1.86 5.62 -5.53
C LEU A 52 -3.06 5.05 -4.76
N ASP A 53 -3.88 4.24 -5.43
CA ASP A 53 -4.90 3.41 -4.80
C ASP A 53 -4.50 1.93 -4.98
N GLY A 54 -4.55 1.16 -3.90
CA GLY A 54 -4.11 -0.22 -3.93
C GLY A 54 -4.39 -0.98 -2.66
N GLU A 55 -3.92 -2.22 -2.62
CA GLU A 55 -4.17 -3.17 -1.54
C GLU A 55 -2.85 -3.56 -0.86
N VAL A 56 -2.74 -3.34 0.45
CA VAL A 56 -1.63 -3.87 1.25
C VAL A 56 -1.92 -5.32 1.59
N CYS A 57 -1.10 -6.24 1.09
CA CYS A 57 -1.31 -7.68 1.21
C CYS A 57 -0.22 -8.35 2.04
N ALA A 58 -0.59 -9.30 2.89
CA ALA A 58 0.35 -10.23 3.51
C ALA A 58 0.53 -11.42 2.57
N LEU A 59 1.78 -11.70 2.18
CA LEU A 59 2.11 -12.79 1.27
C LEU A 59 2.68 -13.97 2.06
N ASP A 60 2.28 -15.19 1.71
CA ASP A 60 2.91 -16.42 2.19
C ASP A 60 4.27 -16.67 1.49
N GLU A 61 4.99 -17.72 1.89
CA GLU A 61 6.29 -18.10 1.30
C GLU A 61 6.21 -18.42 -0.19
N GLN A 62 5.01 -18.69 -0.72
CA GLN A 62 4.76 -18.92 -2.15
C GLN A 62 4.23 -17.67 -2.87
N GLY A 63 4.19 -16.51 -2.21
CA GLY A 63 3.76 -15.23 -2.77
C GLY A 63 2.25 -15.06 -2.89
N ARG A 64 1.43 -15.91 -2.24
CA ARG A 64 -0.04 -15.80 -2.27
C ARG A 64 -0.52 -14.89 -1.14
N SER A 65 -1.48 -14.02 -1.43
CA SER A 65 -2.09 -13.17 -0.40
C SER A 65 -2.99 -13.98 0.53
N SER A 66 -2.72 -13.97 1.83
CA SER A 66 -3.57 -14.59 2.85
C SER A 66 -3.69 -13.66 4.06
N PHE A 67 -4.92 -13.34 4.44
CA PHE A 67 -5.23 -12.47 5.57
C PHE A 67 -5.05 -13.15 6.95
N SER A 68 -4.91 -14.49 6.95
CA SER A 68 -4.97 -15.35 8.13
C SER A 68 -3.65 -16.07 8.47
N ALA A 69 -2.51 -15.51 8.05
CA ALA A 69 -1.20 -16.03 8.43
C ALA A 69 -0.80 -15.63 9.86
#